data_AF-A0A5J6V7G0-F1
#
_entry.id   AF-A0A5J6V7G0-F1
#
_cell.length_a   1.000
_cell.length_b   1.000
_cell.length_c   1.000
_cell.angle_alpha   90.00
_cell.angle_beta   90.00
_cell.angle_gamma   90.00
#
_symmetry.space_group_name_H-M   'P 1'
#
loop_
_entity.id
_entity.type
_entity.pdbx_description
1 polymer ?
#
loop_
_entity_poly.entity_id
_entity_poly.type
_entity_poly.pdbx_seq_one_letter_code
_entity_poly.pdbx_strand_id
1 'polypeptide(L)'
;MPNHQPPGRALRARDGVVAQVVQPDAPGGRPPTGQTPPLRCLPLPRRVHDGDPTVWAVGGDEAAAVDLPAGPVLVLGPPGSGRSRSLTALAAAAGGAALLVEGSDPPSEHDLQARLQHLDSGDLVSVDDAHLIAGTPVEDLLVSHAARHGARAALHVAAELEGAGTAFRGLLPQLARSRTAVVLQPGMPGDGAVVGARPPVGDLPVPGRGVLVHRGRTTRIQVVAPPPGRGGQRLGEVG
;
A
#
# COMPACT_ATOMS: atom_id res chain seq x y z
N MET A 1 20.01 20.50 18.28
CA MET A 1 21.11 20.38 17.29
C MET A 1 21.77 19.03 17.50
N PRO A 2 22.08 18.22 16.46
CA PRO A 2 22.77 16.96 16.65
C PRO A 2 24.16 17.20 17.26
N ASN A 3 24.49 16.51 18.36
CA ASN A 3 25.75 16.70 19.10
C ASN A 3 26.99 16.13 18.39
N HIS A 4 26.86 15.54 17.21
CA HIS A 4 27.95 14.95 16.45
C HIS A 4 27.86 15.37 14.97
N GLN A 5 28.87 16.10 14.50
CA GLN A 5 29.02 16.56 13.12
C GLN A 5 30.42 16.17 12.62
N PRO A 6 30.61 14.93 12.14
CA PRO A 6 31.88 14.54 11.55
C PRO A 6 32.13 15.36 10.27
N PRO A 7 33.40 15.60 9.90
CA PRO A 7 33.75 16.28 8.65
C PRO A 7 33.04 15.67 7.44
N GLY A 8 32.60 16.52 6.51
CA GLY A 8 31.88 16.10 5.30
C GLY A 8 30.38 15.84 5.49
N ARG A 9 29.84 15.92 6.71
CA ARG A 9 28.40 15.82 6.92
C ARG A 9 27.70 17.12 6.54
N ALA A 10 26.74 17.04 5.62
CA ALA A 10 25.93 18.17 5.17
C ALA A 10 24.46 17.95 5.53
N LEU A 11 23.75 19.05 5.77
CA LEU A 11 22.30 19.07 5.94
C LEU A 11 21.72 20.03 4.90
N ARG A 12 20.83 19.54 4.04
CA ARG A 12 20.13 20.40 3.08
C ARG A 12 18.98 21.10 3.80
N ALA A 13 19.12 22.42 3.98
CA ALA A 13 18.22 23.23 4.81
C ALA A 13 16.74 23.16 4.41
N ARG A 14 16.44 22.97 3.11
CA ARG A 14 15.06 23.01 2.58
C ARG A 14 14.19 21.82 2.99
N ASP A 15 14.80 20.65 3.17
CA ASP A 15 14.08 19.37 3.34
C ASP A 15 14.73 18.47 4.39
N GLY A 16 15.77 18.94 5.08
CA GLY A 16 16.43 18.22 6.16
C GLY A 16 17.21 16.99 5.69
N VAL A 17 17.46 16.84 4.37
CA VAL A 17 18.24 15.71 3.86
C VAL A 17 19.65 15.78 4.40
N VAL A 18 20.06 14.72 5.09
CA VAL A 18 21.44 14.53 5.56
C VAL A 18 22.23 13.89 4.42
N ALA A 19 23.37 14.48 4.07
CA ALA A 19 24.32 13.93 3.12
C ALA A 19 25.70 13.80 3.75
N GLN A 20 26.51 12.90 3.21
CA GLN A 20 27.93 12.79 3.52
C GLN A 20 28.71 13.05 2.23
N VAL A 21 29.63 14.00 2.25
CA VAL A 21 30.57 14.25 1.16
C VAL A 21 31.55 13.08 1.15
N VAL A 22 31.61 12.37 0.03
CA VAL A 22 32.60 11.33 -0.20
C VAL A 22 33.97 11.98 -0.13
N GLN A 23 34.82 11.54 0.80
CA GLN A 23 36.22 11.94 0.78
C GLN A 23 36.94 11.11 -0.29
N PRO A 24 37.78 11.72 -1.13
CA PRO A 24 38.62 10.95 -2.03
C PRO A 24 39.51 10.03 -1.19
N ASP A 25 39.56 8.74 -1.56
CA ASP A 25 40.46 7.79 -0.93
C ASP A 25 41.89 8.31 -1.03
N ALA A 26 42.64 8.25 0.07
CA ALA A 26 44.08 8.36 0.00
C ALA A 26 44.59 7.19 -0.86
N PRO A 27 45.39 7.43 -1.92
CA PRO A 27 45.87 6.35 -2.77
C PRO A 27 46.66 5.34 -1.92
N GLY A 28 46.18 4.09 -1.88
CA GLY A 28 46.88 2.98 -1.21
C GLY A 28 46.28 2.48 0.12
N GLY A 29 45.12 2.99 0.57
CA GLY A 29 44.43 2.45 1.75
C GLY A 29 43.83 1.07 1.48
N ARG A 30 44.32 0.02 2.16
CA ARG A 30 43.66 -1.30 2.16
C ARG A 30 42.27 -1.13 2.80
N PRO A 31 41.17 -1.55 2.15
CA PRO A 31 39.85 -1.44 2.76
C PRO A 31 39.85 -2.22 4.08
N PRO A 32 39.35 -1.64 5.20
CA PRO A 32 39.31 -2.34 6.47
C PRO A 32 38.55 -3.66 6.32
N THR A 33 39.18 -4.76 6.73
CA THR A 33 38.58 -6.10 6.71
C THR A 33 37.51 -6.20 7.80
N GLY A 34 36.30 -6.63 7.43
CA GLY A 34 35.14 -6.72 8.33
C GLY A 34 34.05 -5.66 8.09
N GLN A 35 34.10 -4.94 6.97
CA GLN A 35 33.04 -3.99 6.59
C GLN A 35 31.71 -4.72 6.37
N THR A 36 30.68 -4.27 7.11
CA THR A 36 29.30 -4.42 6.67
C THR A 36 29.22 -3.99 5.20
N PRO A 37 28.60 -4.78 4.31
CA PRO A 37 28.45 -4.38 2.92
C PRO A 37 27.86 -2.96 2.85
N PRO A 38 28.30 -2.13 1.87
CA PRO A 38 27.82 -0.76 1.76
C PRO A 38 26.30 -0.76 1.64
N LEU A 39 25.63 0.16 2.33
CA LEU A 39 24.19 0.38 2.18
C LEU A 39 23.89 0.65 0.71
N ARG A 40 23.03 -0.19 0.12
CA ARG A 40 22.55 -0.03 -1.26
C ARG A 40 21.10 0.41 -1.20
N CYS A 41 20.78 1.50 -1.88
CA CYS A 41 19.41 1.89 -2.15
C CYS A 41 19.18 1.76 -3.66
N LEU A 42 18.56 0.65 -4.06
CA LEU A 42 18.16 0.41 -5.43
C LEU A 42 16.89 1.22 -5.76
N PRO A 43 16.85 1.89 -6.92
CA PRO A 43 15.65 2.61 -7.33
C PRO A 43 14.53 1.61 -7.58
N LEU A 44 13.33 1.91 -7.10
CA LEU A 44 12.19 1.07 -7.39
C LEU A 44 11.82 1.19 -8.88
N PRO A 45 11.55 0.07 -9.56
CA PRO A 45 11.15 0.09 -10.96
C PRO A 45 9.82 0.82 -11.13
N ARG A 46 9.59 1.41 -12.32
CA ARG A 46 8.34 2.13 -12.62
C ARG A 46 7.14 1.20 -12.83
N ARG A 47 7.41 -0.03 -13.25
CA ARG A 47 6.47 -1.14 -13.40
C ARG A 47 7.18 -2.41 -12.99
N VAL A 48 6.49 -3.24 -12.24
CA VAL A 48 6.94 -4.60 -11.93
C VAL A 48 5.97 -5.53 -12.63
N HIS A 49 6.52 -6.49 -13.35
CA HIS A 49 5.77 -7.66 -13.79
C HIS A 49 6.43 -8.84 -13.09
N ASP A 50 5.66 -9.54 -12.28
CA ASP A 50 6.09 -10.77 -11.64
C ASP A 50 5.19 -11.91 -12.13
N GLY A 51 5.80 -13.05 -12.44
CA GLY A 51 5.07 -14.25 -12.82
C GLY A 51 4.59 -15.05 -11.60
N ASP A 52 5.14 -14.77 -10.42
CA ASP A 52 4.74 -15.36 -9.16
C ASP A 52 3.50 -14.62 -8.61
N PRO A 53 2.33 -15.30 -8.51
CA PRO A 53 1.11 -14.68 -8.00
C PRO A 53 1.17 -14.33 -6.52
N THR A 54 2.18 -14.80 -5.77
CA THR A 54 2.38 -14.47 -4.36
C THR A 54 3.11 -13.14 -4.15
N VAL A 55 3.74 -12.59 -5.20
CA VAL A 55 4.43 -11.30 -5.14
C VAL A 55 3.44 -10.19 -5.50
N TRP A 56 3.05 -9.39 -4.51
CA TRP A 56 2.15 -8.25 -4.71
C TRP A 56 2.88 -6.92 -4.92
N ALA A 57 4.10 -6.78 -4.39
CA ALA A 57 4.93 -5.59 -4.53
C ALA A 57 6.42 -5.88 -4.35
N VAL A 58 7.25 -4.96 -4.84
CA VAL A 58 8.67 -4.87 -4.49
C VAL A 58 8.94 -3.58 -3.72
N GLY A 59 9.91 -3.58 -2.82
CA GLY A 59 10.11 -2.47 -1.90
C GLY A 59 11.41 -2.54 -1.10
N GLY A 60 11.54 -1.57 -0.20
CA GLY A 60 12.72 -1.43 0.65
C GLY A 60 13.96 -0.98 -0.12
N ASP A 61 15.10 -1.02 0.56
CA ASP A 61 16.36 -0.51 0.02
C ASP A 61 16.90 -1.39 -1.12
N GLU A 62 16.58 -2.68 -1.12
CA GLU A 62 17.02 -3.65 -2.14
C GLU A 62 15.98 -3.85 -3.26
N ALA A 63 14.87 -3.11 -3.26
CA ALA A 63 13.77 -3.30 -4.22
C ALA A 63 13.34 -4.79 -4.36
N ALA A 64 13.27 -5.50 -3.23
CA ALA A 64 12.96 -6.92 -3.15
C ALA A 64 11.46 -7.15 -2.92
N ALA A 65 10.99 -8.39 -3.15
CA ALA A 65 9.61 -8.77 -2.85
C ALA A 65 9.23 -8.41 -1.40
N VAL A 66 8.05 -7.83 -1.23
CA VAL A 66 7.54 -7.38 0.07
C VAL A 66 6.60 -8.44 0.63
N ASP A 67 6.78 -8.79 1.90
CA ASP A 67 5.88 -9.72 2.58
C ASP A 67 4.43 -9.20 2.56
N LEU A 68 3.48 -10.13 2.40
CA LEU A 68 2.07 -9.79 2.50
C LEU A 68 1.75 -9.37 3.95
N PRO A 69 1.19 -8.16 4.17
CA PRO A 69 0.84 -7.72 5.51
C PRO A 69 -0.30 -8.57 6.09
N ALA A 70 -0.17 -8.98 7.35
CA ALA A 70 -1.21 -9.72 8.06
C ALA A 70 -2.34 -8.82 8.57
N GLY A 71 -3.56 -9.36 8.56
CA GLY A 71 -4.76 -8.68 9.05
C GLY A 71 -5.34 -7.69 8.04
N PRO A 72 -6.17 -6.73 8.48
CA PRO A 72 -6.82 -5.82 7.56
C PRO A 72 -5.84 -4.80 6.96
N VAL A 73 -6.04 -4.47 5.69
CA VAL A 73 -5.18 -3.55 4.92
C VAL A 73 -6.03 -2.46 4.27
N LEU A 74 -5.67 -1.20 4.49
CA LEU A 74 -6.22 -0.09 3.72
C LEU A 74 -5.36 0.20 2.48
N VAL A 75 -5.97 0.48 1.34
CA VAL A 75 -5.30 0.98 0.13
C VAL A 75 -5.82 2.38 -0.15
N LEU A 76 -5.00 3.38 0.15
CA LEU A 76 -5.36 4.79 0.09
C LEU A 76 -4.59 5.47 -1.04
N GLY A 77 -5.23 6.36 -1.79
CA GLY A 77 -4.53 7.16 -2.80
C GLY A 77 -5.47 8.05 -3.60
N PRO A 78 -4.94 8.98 -4.41
CA PRO A 78 -5.74 9.80 -5.31
C PRO A 78 -6.31 8.97 -6.49
N PRO A 79 -7.27 9.52 -7.26
CA PRO A 79 -7.75 8.90 -8.50
C PRO A 79 -6.60 8.56 -9.46
N GLY A 80 -6.67 7.40 -10.11
CA GLY A 80 -5.63 6.94 -11.06
C GLY A 80 -4.34 6.42 -10.41
N SER A 81 -4.21 6.46 -9.08
CA SER A 81 -3.03 5.95 -8.36
C SER A 81 -2.84 4.42 -8.44
N GLY A 82 -3.87 3.68 -8.86
CA GLY A 82 -3.86 2.22 -8.96
C GLY A 82 -4.40 1.50 -7.73
N ARG A 83 -5.31 2.12 -6.96
CA ARG A 83 -5.96 1.52 -5.78
C ARG A 83 -6.56 0.15 -6.08
N SER A 84 -7.47 0.06 -7.05
CA SER A 84 -8.11 -1.19 -7.49
C SER A 84 -7.08 -2.25 -7.88
N ARG A 85 -6.04 -1.87 -8.63
CA ARG A 85 -4.96 -2.80 -9.01
C ARG A 85 -4.16 -3.30 -7.81
N SER A 86 -3.91 -2.42 -6.84
CA SER A 86 -3.21 -2.78 -5.62
C SER A 86 -4.05 -3.70 -4.73
N LEU A 87 -5.36 -3.45 -4.69
CA LEU A 87 -6.33 -4.33 -4.05
C LEU A 87 -6.33 -5.71 -4.70
N THR A 88 -6.37 -5.78 -6.03
CA THR A 88 -6.27 -7.04 -6.79
C THR A 88 -4.94 -7.77 -6.54
N ALA A 89 -3.81 -7.05 -6.54
CA ALA A 89 -2.49 -7.65 -6.30
C ALA A 89 -2.37 -8.23 -4.88
N LEU A 90 -2.84 -7.50 -3.87
CA LEU A 90 -2.90 -7.98 -2.49
C LEU A 90 -3.83 -9.19 -2.35
N ALA A 91 -5.00 -9.16 -2.97
CA ALA A 91 -5.93 -10.29 -2.95
C ALA A 91 -5.33 -11.52 -3.65
N ALA A 92 -4.70 -11.36 -4.81
CA ALA A 92 -4.05 -12.45 -5.52
C ALA A 92 -2.94 -13.09 -4.67
N ALA A 93 -2.09 -12.28 -4.04
CA ALA A 93 -1.04 -12.77 -3.15
C ALA A 93 -1.56 -13.45 -1.89
N ALA A 94 -2.77 -13.10 -1.45
CA ALA A 94 -3.47 -13.76 -0.35
C ALA A 94 -4.17 -15.08 -0.76
N GLY A 95 -4.11 -15.47 -2.04
CA GLY A 95 -4.81 -16.66 -2.57
C GLY A 95 -6.17 -16.37 -3.21
N GLY A 96 -6.54 -15.10 -3.37
CA GLY A 96 -7.80 -14.64 -3.94
C GLY A 96 -8.75 -14.04 -2.90
N ALA A 97 -9.72 -13.23 -3.36
CA ALA A 97 -10.81 -12.74 -2.52
C ALA A 97 -12.02 -13.68 -2.66
N ALA A 98 -12.57 -14.13 -1.53
CA ALA A 98 -13.82 -14.88 -1.50
C ALA A 98 -15.03 -13.98 -1.80
N LEU A 99 -14.92 -12.69 -1.45
CA LEU A 99 -15.95 -11.69 -1.66
C LEU A 99 -15.32 -10.39 -2.15
N LEU A 100 -15.83 -9.87 -3.25
CA LEU A 100 -15.55 -8.52 -3.75
C LEU A 100 -16.80 -7.66 -3.62
N VAL A 101 -16.65 -6.49 -2.99
CA VAL A 101 -17.67 -5.46 -2.86
C VAL A 101 -17.18 -4.24 -3.62
N GLU A 102 -17.87 -3.90 -4.71
CA GLU A 102 -17.57 -2.72 -5.53
C GLU A 102 -18.40 -1.54 -5.03
N GLY A 103 -17.76 -0.48 -4.56
CA GLY A 103 -18.47 0.68 -4.02
C GLY A 103 -19.38 1.38 -5.05
N SER A 104 -19.06 1.28 -6.34
CA SER A 104 -19.86 1.86 -7.43
C SER A 104 -21.11 1.04 -7.79
N ASP A 105 -21.13 -0.24 -7.44
CA ASP A 105 -22.25 -1.16 -7.67
C ASP A 105 -22.37 -2.13 -6.49
N PRO A 106 -22.76 -1.60 -5.31
CA PRO A 106 -22.76 -2.41 -4.10
C PRO A 106 -23.88 -3.46 -4.15
N PRO A 107 -23.65 -4.67 -3.63
CA PRO A 107 -24.70 -5.67 -3.49
C PRO A 107 -25.81 -5.14 -2.58
N SER A 108 -27.02 -5.68 -2.75
CA SER A 108 -28.10 -5.41 -1.79
C SER A 108 -27.71 -5.83 -0.38
N GLU A 109 -28.25 -5.14 0.63
CA GLU A 109 -27.99 -5.45 2.04
C GLU A 109 -28.24 -6.94 2.37
N HIS A 110 -29.36 -7.48 1.86
CA HIS A 110 -29.73 -8.88 2.11
C HIS A 110 -28.74 -9.87 1.46
N ASP A 111 -28.32 -9.63 0.22
CA ASP A 111 -27.32 -10.47 -0.47
C ASP A 111 -25.96 -10.40 0.23
N LEU A 112 -25.50 -9.20 0.58
CA LEU A 112 -24.23 -9.04 1.28
C LEU A 112 -24.25 -9.73 2.64
N GLN A 113 -25.32 -9.57 3.40
CA GLN A 113 -25.49 -10.23 4.68
C GLN A 113 -25.45 -11.75 4.53
N ALA A 114 -26.17 -12.31 3.56
CA ALA A 114 -26.15 -13.75 3.28
C ALA A 114 -24.73 -14.22 2.91
N ARG A 115 -24.03 -13.51 2.03
CA ARG A 115 -22.66 -13.86 1.62
C ARG A 115 -21.69 -13.81 2.79
N LEU A 116 -21.72 -12.78 3.61
CA LEU A 116 -20.87 -12.63 4.80
C LEU A 116 -21.11 -13.73 5.86
N GLN A 117 -22.31 -14.30 5.93
CA GLN A 117 -22.62 -15.40 6.85
C GLN A 117 -22.01 -16.75 6.43
N HIS A 118 -21.71 -16.91 5.15
CA HIS A 118 -21.11 -18.14 4.60
C HIS A 118 -19.59 -18.10 4.55
N LEU A 119 -18.97 -16.96 4.90
CA LEU A 119 -17.53 -16.83 4.92
C LEU A 119 -16.91 -17.49 6.15
N ASP A 120 -15.82 -18.21 5.92
CA ASP A 120 -14.95 -18.71 6.97
C ASP A 120 -14.05 -17.59 7.51
N SER A 121 -13.48 -17.81 8.70
CA SER A 121 -12.64 -16.80 9.37
C SER A 121 -11.37 -16.37 8.61
N GLY A 122 -10.96 -17.13 7.60
CA GLY A 122 -9.80 -16.84 6.74
C GLY A 122 -10.19 -16.29 5.36
N ASP A 123 -11.48 -16.22 5.03
CA ASP A 123 -11.93 -15.78 3.73
C ASP A 123 -11.74 -14.28 3.57
N LEU A 124 -10.98 -13.90 2.54
CA LEU A 124 -10.69 -12.51 2.25
C LEU A 124 -11.90 -11.79 1.64
N VAL A 125 -12.28 -10.69 2.28
CA VAL A 125 -13.21 -9.69 1.73
C VAL A 125 -12.41 -8.51 1.18
N SER A 126 -12.58 -8.23 -0.11
CA SER A 126 -12.05 -7.05 -0.77
C SER A 126 -13.18 -6.03 -0.99
N VAL A 127 -12.94 -4.78 -0.62
CA VAL A 127 -13.88 -3.67 -0.84
C VAL A 127 -13.17 -2.62 -1.67
N ASP A 128 -13.63 -2.38 -2.89
CA ASP A 128 -13.11 -1.30 -3.73
C ASP A 128 -13.98 -0.05 -3.61
N ASP A 129 -13.35 1.12 -3.78
CA ASP A 129 -13.98 2.43 -3.68
C ASP A 129 -14.93 2.60 -2.47
N ALA A 130 -14.46 2.19 -1.29
CA ALA A 130 -15.27 2.16 -0.06
C ALA A 130 -15.83 3.52 0.39
N HIS A 131 -15.28 4.61 -0.10
CA HIS A 131 -15.81 5.97 0.12
C HIS A 131 -17.20 6.18 -0.51
N LEU A 132 -17.58 5.38 -1.52
CA LEU A 132 -18.89 5.45 -2.18
C LEU A 132 -20.01 4.80 -1.37
N ILE A 133 -19.68 3.89 -0.46
CA ILE A 133 -20.65 3.20 0.42
C ILE A 133 -20.68 3.77 1.84
N ALA A 134 -19.94 4.86 2.09
CA ALA A 134 -19.90 5.49 3.41
C ALA A 134 -21.31 5.95 3.86
N GLY A 135 -21.69 5.58 5.08
CA GLY A 135 -22.99 5.88 5.67
C GLY A 135 -24.15 5.03 5.16
N THR A 136 -23.88 3.95 4.40
CA THR A 136 -24.91 3.04 3.88
C THR A 136 -25.04 1.78 4.76
N PRO A 137 -26.17 1.05 4.69
CA PRO A 137 -26.32 -0.24 5.39
C PRO A 137 -25.28 -1.28 4.96
N VAL A 138 -24.77 -1.19 3.72
CA VAL A 138 -23.69 -2.02 3.20
C VAL A 138 -22.39 -1.78 4.00
N GLU A 139 -22.07 -0.53 4.33
CA GLU A 139 -20.93 -0.23 5.20
C GLU A 139 -21.15 -0.79 6.61
N ASP A 140 -22.35 -0.67 7.18
CA ASP A 140 -22.66 -1.17 8.53
C ASP A 140 -22.44 -2.69 8.66
N LEU A 141 -22.78 -3.45 7.62
CA LEU A 141 -22.50 -4.89 7.54
C LEU A 141 -20.99 -5.18 7.51
N LEU A 142 -20.22 -4.42 6.73
CA LEU A 142 -18.76 -4.56 6.63
C LEU A 142 -18.05 -4.15 7.94
N VAL A 143 -18.50 -3.07 8.58
CA VAL A 143 -18.09 -2.61 9.92
C VAL A 143 -18.32 -3.71 10.95
N SER A 144 -19.51 -4.31 10.93
CA SER A 144 -19.88 -5.41 11.84
C SER A 144 -19.02 -6.66 11.60
N HIS A 145 -18.78 -7.01 10.35
CA HIS A 145 -17.88 -8.11 9.98
C HIS A 145 -16.44 -7.82 10.47
N ALA A 146 -15.90 -6.64 10.18
CA ALA A 146 -14.58 -6.22 10.65
C ALA A 146 -14.48 -6.23 12.18
N ALA A 147 -15.55 -5.86 12.89
CA ALA A 147 -15.56 -5.81 14.36
C ALA A 147 -15.52 -7.22 14.96
N ARG A 148 -16.25 -8.15 14.35
CA ARG A 148 -16.30 -9.57 14.76
C ARG A 148 -14.93 -10.23 14.71
N HIS A 149 -14.14 -9.95 13.65
CA HIS A 149 -12.82 -10.58 13.46
C HIS A 149 -11.65 -9.73 13.98
N GLY A 150 -11.86 -8.43 14.22
CA GLY A 150 -10.88 -7.53 14.83
C GLY A 150 -9.56 -7.49 14.07
N ALA A 151 -8.44 -7.66 14.78
CA ALA A 151 -7.10 -7.63 14.17
C ALA A 151 -6.81 -8.81 13.22
N ARG A 152 -7.67 -9.85 13.21
CA ARG A 152 -7.57 -11.02 12.32
C ARG A 152 -8.49 -10.92 11.12
N ALA A 153 -9.24 -9.83 10.97
CA ALA A 153 -10.10 -9.62 9.82
C ALA A 153 -9.29 -9.74 8.51
N ALA A 154 -9.66 -10.70 7.66
CA ALA A 154 -9.15 -10.81 6.30
C ALA A 154 -9.91 -9.81 5.42
N LEU A 155 -9.51 -8.55 5.50
CA LEU A 155 -10.20 -7.42 4.86
C LEU A 155 -9.20 -6.50 4.15
N HIS A 156 -9.33 -6.37 2.84
CA HIS A 156 -8.62 -5.37 2.07
C HIS A 156 -9.60 -4.31 1.59
N VAL A 157 -9.33 -3.04 1.88
CA VAL A 157 -10.27 -1.95 1.60
C VAL A 157 -9.57 -0.81 0.88
N ALA A 158 -9.99 -0.53 -0.34
CA ALA A 158 -9.50 0.60 -1.13
C ALA A 158 -10.42 1.81 -0.96
N ALA A 159 -9.82 3.00 -0.78
CA ALA A 159 -10.55 4.25 -0.66
C ALA A 159 -9.74 5.43 -1.17
N GLU A 160 -10.44 6.49 -1.55
CA GLU A 160 -9.81 7.76 -1.85
C GLU A 160 -9.18 8.40 -0.61
N LEU A 161 -8.01 9.01 -0.79
CA LEU A 161 -7.23 9.59 0.30
C LEU A 161 -7.97 10.73 1.02
N GLU A 162 -8.65 11.60 0.27
CA GLU A 162 -9.41 12.73 0.81
C GLU A 162 -10.64 12.24 1.60
N GLY A 163 -11.39 11.28 1.05
CA GLY A 163 -12.49 10.63 1.75
C GLY A 163 -12.04 9.92 3.03
N ALA A 164 -10.90 9.22 3.00
CA ALA A 164 -10.35 8.57 4.17
C ALA A 164 -9.89 9.57 5.25
N GLY A 165 -9.32 10.72 4.84
CA GLY A 165 -8.84 11.77 5.74
C GLY A 165 -9.94 12.50 6.51
N THR A 166 -11.18 12.46 6.02
CA THR A 166 -12.34 13.12 6.62
C THR A 166 -13.29 12.17 7.35
N ALA A 167 -13.08 10.86 7.24
CA ALA A 167 -13.87 9.86 7.92
C ALA A 167 -13.50 9.76 9.41
N PHE A 168 -14.48 9.94 10.31
CA PHE A 168 -14.30 9.82 11.76
C PHE A 168 -14.97 8.57 12.36
N ARG A 169 -15.86 7.92 11.60
CA ARG A 169 -16.57 6.68 11.95
C ARG A 169 -16.67 5.80 10.69
N GLY A 170 -17.16 4.58 10.86
CA GLY A 170 -17.34 3.63 9.76
C GLY A 170 -16.13 2.73 9.51
N LEU A 171 -16.08 2.16 8.31
CA LEU A 171 -15.15 1.08 7.97
C LEU A 171 -13.70 1.57 7.96
N LEU A 172 -13.42 2.73 7.34
CA LEU A 172 -12.05 3.22 7.20
C LEU A 172 -11.39 3.52 8.55
N PRO A 173 -11.99 4.30 9.47
CA PRO A 173 -11.38 4.55 10.79
C PRO A 173 -11.30 3.29 11.65
N GLN A 174 -12.22 2.34 11.46
CA GLN A 174 -12.16 1.05 12.13
C GLN A 174 -10.92 0.24 11.71
N LEU A 175 -10.68 0.10 10.40
CA LEU A 175 -9.53 -0.63 9.89
C LEU A 175 -8.21 0.11 10.15
N ALA A 176 -8.23 1.45 10.13
CA ALA A 176 -7.06 2.28 10.37
C ALA A 176 -6.39 2.02 11.73
N ARG A 177 -7.14 1.52 12.72
CA ARG A 177 -6.62 1.10 14.03
C ARG A 177 -5.55 0.00 13.94
N SER A 178 -5.58 -0.82 12.88
CA SER A 178 -4.54 -1.83 12.62
C SER A 178 -3.17 -1.22 12.27
N ARG A 179 -3.14 0.06 11.86
CA ARG A 179 -1.97 0.78 11.36
C ARG A 179 -1.29 0.05 10.20
N THR A 180 -2.08 -0.61 9.37
CA THR A 180 -1.62 -1.27 8.14
C THR A 180 -2.30 -0.64 6.93
N ALA A 181 -1.53 0.00 6.07
CA ALA A 181 -2.04 0.59 4.83
C ALA A 181 -0.98 0.68 3.74
N VAL A 182 -1.43 0.64 2.50
CA VAL A 182 -0.69 1.09 1.33
C VAL A 182 -1.15 2.49 1.00
N VAL A 183 -0.27 3.48 1.15
CA VAL A 183 -0.53 4.87 0.74
C VAL A 183 0.12 5.09 -0.62
N LEU A 184 -0.69 5.13 -1.67
CA LEU A 184 -0.26 5.32 -3.05
C LEU A 184 -0.06 6.81 -3.36
N GLN A 185 1.04 7.10 -4.06
CA GLN A 185 1.41 8.45 -4.51
C GLN A 185 1.25 9.55 -3.43
N PRO A 186 1.82 9.38 -2.22
CA PRO A 186 1.73 10.41 -1.19
C PRO A 186 2.37 11.71 -1.68
N GLY A 187 1.56 12.78 -1.74
CA GLY A 187 1.97 14.12 -2.14
C GLY A 187 2.49 14.94 -0.96
N MET A 188 2.03 14.65 0.26
CA MET A 188 2.48 15.31 1.48
C MET A 188 2.62 14.32 2.66
N PRO A 189 3.48 14.61 3.66
CA PRO A 189 3.65 13.72 4.82
C PRO A 189 2.36 13.50 5.63
N GLY A 190 1.35 14.34 5.47
CA GLY A 190 0.04 14.19 6.13
C GLY A 190 -0.83 13.08 5.55
N ASP A 191 -0.52 12.56 4.36
CA ASP A 191 -1.35 11.58 3.65
C ASP A 191 -1.47 10.23 4.39
N GLY A 192 -0.54 9.93 5.31
CA GLY A 192 -0.62 8.76 6.18
C GLY A 192 -1.31 9.00 7.53
N ALA A 193 -1.85 10.19 7.79
CA ALA A 193 -2.38 10.56 9.10
C ALA A 193 -3.50 9.64 9.58
N VAL A 194 -4.35 9.14 8.66
CA VAL A 194 -5.42 8.18 8.94
C VAL A 194 -4.90 6.94 9.67
N VAL A 195 -3.71 6.45 9.31
CA VAL A 195 -3.05 5.29 9.94
C VAL A 195 -1.94 5.68 10.92
N GLY A 196 -1.87 6.96 11.30
CA GLY A 196 -0.90 7.48 12.25
C GLY A 196 0.54 7.45 11.74
N ALA A 197 0.76 7.55 10.43
CA ALA A 197 2.08 7.52 9.81
C ALA A 197 2.38 8.80 9.02
N ARG A 198 3.67 9.06 8.79
CA ARG A 198 4.15 10.13 7.91
C ARG A 198 4.95 9.50 6.77
N PRO A 199 4.31 9.14 5.64
CA PRO A 199 5.00 8.51 4.53
C PRO A 199 6.04 9.46 3.93
N PRO A 200 7.18 8.92 3.44
CA PRO A 200 8.07 9.71 2.60
C PRO A 200 7.34 10.18 1.33
N VAL A 201 7.75 11.34 0.83
CA VAL A 201 7.19 11.99 -0.37
C VAL A 201 8.29 12.24 -1.41
N GLY A 202 7.89 12.67 -2.61
CA GLY A 202 8.80 13.08 -3.68
C GLY A 202 9.18 11.97 -4.68
N ASP A 203 8.53 10.81 -4.62
CA ASP A 203 8.65 9.77 -5.64
C ASP A 203 7.87 10.14 -6.92
N LEU A 204 8.21 9.48 -8.03
CA LEU A 204 7.48 9.64 -9.30
C LEU A 204 6.02 9.15 -9.16
N PRO A 205 5.00 9.94 -9.55
CA PRO A 205 3.60 9.57 -9.42
C PRO A 205 3.19 8.58 -10.53
N VAL A 206 3.66 7.34 -10.45
CA VAL A 206 3.25 6.25 -11.34
C VAL A 206 2.25 5.35 -10.63
N PRO A 207 1.28 4.73 -11.34
CA PRO A 207 0.34 3.82 -10.72
C PRO A 207 1.04 2.69 -9.96
N GLY A 208 0.55 2.38 -8.75
CA GLY A 208 1.14 1.37 -7.86
C GLY A 208 2.40 1.83 -7.11
N ARG A 209 2.92 3.04 -7.36
CA ARG A 209 3.94 3.66 -6.50
C ARG A 209 3.30 4.05 -5.18
N GLY A 210 3.90 3.65 -4.07
CA GLY A 210 3.42 4.07 -2.76
C GLY A 210 4.34 3.71 -1.62
N VAL A 211 3.77 3.77 -0.43
CA VAL A 211 4.42 3.43 0.83
C VAL A 211 3.54 2.42 1.55
N LEU A 212 4.08 1.24 1.84
CA LEU A 212 3.51 0.33 2.83
C LEU A 212 3.79 0.91 4.22
N VAL A 213 2.72 1.19 4.94
CA VAL A 213 2.72 1.44 6.37
C VAL A 213 2.33 0.14 7.06
N HIS A 214 3.19 -0.39 7.91
CA HIS A 214 2.86 -1.55 8.75
C HIS A 214 3.29 -1.28 10.19
N ARG A 215 2.29 -1.10 11.08
CA ARG A 215 2.49 -0.79 12.50
C ARG A 215 3.45 0.39 12.74
N GLY A 216 3.33 1.42 11.91
CA GLY A 216 4.15 2.64 11.97
C GLY A 216 5.49 2.57 11.24
N ARG A 217 5.91 1.40 10.74
CA ARG A 217 7.07 1.29 9.84
C ARG A 217 6.64 1.65 8.42
N THR A 218 7.45 2.45 7.73
CA THR A 218 7.20 2.84 6.34
C THR A 218 8.21 2.16 5.41
N THR A 219 7.72 1.60 4.32
CA THR A 219 8.53 0.96 3.29
C THR A 219 8.05 1.45 1.94
N ARG A 220 8.91 2.09 1.15
CA ARG A 220 8.55 2.46 -0.23
C ARG A 220 8.34 1.19 -1.03
N ILE A 221 7.30 1.18 -1.85
CA ILE A 221 6.93 0.03 -2.68
C ILE A 221 6.59 0.45 -4.12
N GLN A 222 6.73 -0.50 -5.03
CA GLN A 222 6.04 -0.54 -6.31
C GLN A 222 5.18 -1.80 -6.32
N VAL A 223 3.86 -1.61 -6.43
CA VAL A 223 2.91 -2.71 -6.61
C VAL A 223 3.11 -3.36 -7.99
N VAL A 224 2.99 -4.69 -8.02
CA VAL A 224 3.05 -5.49 -9.24
C VAL A 224 1.91 -5.10 -10.17
N ALA A 225 2.24 -4.80 -11.42
CA ALA A 225 1.25 -4.58 -12.45
C ALA A 225 0.65 -5.94 -12.83
N PRO A 226 -0.67 -6.02 -13.06
CA PRO A 226 -1.26 -7.23 -13.60
C PRO A 226 -0.52 -7.64 -14.89
N PRO A 227 -0.42 -8.95 -15.18
CA PRO A 227 0.24 -9.42 -16.39
C PRO A 227 -0.38 -8.72 -17.61
N PRO A 228 0.43 -8.31 -18.60
CA PRO A 228 -0.09 -7.70 -19.80
C PRO A 228 -0.96 -8.73 -20.57
N GLY A 229 -2.28 -8.69 -20.37
CA GLY A 229 -3.26 -9.33 -21.26
C GLY A 229 -4.43 -10.09 -20.63
N ARG A 230 -5.59 -9.41 -20.52
CA ARG A 230 -6.90 -9.85 -21.07
C ARG A 230 -7.85 -8.65 -21.18
N GLY A 231 -7.35 -7.56 -21.76
CA GLY A 231 -8.16 -6.40 -22.10
C GLY A 231 -8.39 -6.35 -23.62
N GLY A 232 -9.60 -6.70 -24.05
CA GLY A 232 -10.19 -6.27 -25.31
C GLY A 232 -9.57 -6.77 -26.62
N GLN A 233 -9.84 -8.02 -27.01
CA GLN A 233 -10.24 -8.21 -28.41
C GLN A 233 -11.68 -7.73 -28.51
N ARG A 234 -11.87 -6.44 -28.86
CA ARG A 234 -13.06 -6.06 -29.63
C ARG A 234 -12.93 -6.83 -30.94
N LEU A 235 -13.74 -7.86 -31.11
CA LEU A 235 -14.00 -8.43 -32.43
C LEU A 235 -14.53 -7.25 -33.26
N GLY A 236 -13.72 -6.80 -34.20
CA GLY A 236 -14.11 -5.80 -35.17
C GLY A 236 -15.31 -6.32 -35.95
N GLU A 237 -16.20 -5.38 -36.28
CA GLU A 237 -17.14 -5.51 -37.36
C GLU A 237 -16.44 -6.11 -38.59
N VAL A 238 -17.04 -7.17 -39.15
CA VAL A 238 -16.80 -7.56 -40.54
C VAL A 238 -18.14 -7.99 -41.12
N GLY A 239 -18.60 -7.23 -42.11
CA GLY A 239 -19.53 -7.66 -43.16
C GLY A 239 -21.01 -7.57 -42.84
#